data_AF-A0AAE3SLW2-F1
#
_entry.id   AF-A0AAE3SLW2-F1
#
_cell.length_a   1.000
_cell.length_b   1.000
_cell.length_c   1.000
_cell.angle_alpha   90.00
_cell.angle_beta   90.00
_cell.angle_gamma   90.00
#
_symmetry.space_group_name_H-M   'P 1'
#
loop_
_entity.id
_entity.type
_entity.pdbx_description
1 polymer ?
#
loop_
_entity_poly.entity_id
_entity_poly.type
_entity_poly.pdbx_seq_one_letter_code
_entity_poly.pdbx_strand_id
1 'polypeptide(L)' 'MFDRNDIGSIIRRFLPDLLKLRGLTKHQLKVLRALTSCRTPQLGGSVLACSSCGSVHYVMHSCRNRH' A
#
# COMPACT_ATOMS: atom_id res chain seq x y z
N MET A 1 -13.81 4.89 0.56
CA MET A 1 -12.98 6.11 0.51
C MET A 1 -11.52 5.74 0.84
N PHE A 2 -10.87 5.00 -0.06
CA PHE A 2 -9.48 4.53 0.08
C PHE A 2 -8.73 4.74 -1.25
N ASP A 3 -9.06 5.82 -1.96
CA ASP A 3 -8.44 6.17 -3.23
C ASP A 3 -7.13 6.93 -2.95
N ARG A 4 -6.17 6.21 -2.36
CA ARG A 4 -4.81 6.70 -2.18
C ARG A 4 -3.98 6.21 -3.35
N ASN A 5 -3.33 7.15 -4.04
CA ASN A 5 -2.27 6.91 -5.00
C ASN A 5 -1.03 6.33 -4.28
N ASP A 6 -1.16 5.13 -3.71
CA ASP A 6 -0.12 4.41 -3.01
C ASP A 6 0.17 3.06 -3.71
N ILE A 7 1.39 2.57 -3.50
CA ILE A 7 1.88 1.36 -4.16
C ILE A 7 1.04 0.12 -3.83
N GLY A 8 0.50 0.01 -2.61
CA GLY A 8 -0.34 -1.12 -2.23
C GLY A 8 -1.64 -1.12 -3.01
N SER A 9 -2.25 0.06 -3.20
CA SER A 9 -3.50 0.22 -3.94
C SER A 9 -3.32 -0.09 -5.43
N ILE A 10 -2.21 0.37 -6.03
CA ILE A 10 -1.83 0.05 -7.41
C ILE A 10 -1.68 -1.46 -7.59
N ILE A 11 -0.90 -2.12 -6.72
CA ILE A 11 -0.66 -3.57 -6.85
C ILE A 11 -1.95 -4.35 -6.64
N ARG A 12 -2.78 -4.02 -5.65
CA ARG A 12 -4.09 -4.67 -5.45
C ARG A 12 -4.98 -4.56 -6.69
N ARG A 13 -4.93 -3.41 -7.38
CA ARG A 13 -5.71 -3.16 -8.61
C ARG A 13 -5.21 -3.97 -9.81
N PHE A 14 -3.89 -4.03 -10.04
CA PHE A 14 -3.34 -4.56 -11.30
C PHE A 14 -2.72 -5.95 -11.21
N LEU A 15 -2.36 -6.44 -10.00
CA LEU A 15 -1.77 -7.77 -9.82
C LEU A 15 -2.64 -8.91 -10.38
N PRO A 16 -3.98 -8.92 -10.23
CA PRO A 16 -4.81 -10.00 -10.77
C PRO A 16 -4.67 -10.17 -12.30
N ASP A 17 -4.59 -9.07 -13.04
CA ASP A 17 -4.43 -9.13 -14.50
C ASP A 17 -2.99 -9.43 -14.90
N LEU A 18 -2.01 -8.91 -14.16
CA LEU A 18 -0.60 -9.24 -14.36
C LEU A 18 -0.33 -10.74 -14.19
N LEU A 19 -1.02 -11.40 -13.25
CA LEU A 19 -0.91 -12.86 -13.05
C LEU A 19 -1.38 -13.68 -14.25
N LYS A 20 -2.27 -13.14 -15.10
CA LYS A 20 -2.79 -13.83 -16.30
C LYS A 20 -1.80 -13.78 -17.46
N LEU A 21 -0.94 -12.77 -17.52
CA LEU A 21 -0.04 -12.52 -18.66
C LEU A 21 1.19 -13.47 -18.70
N ARG A 22 1.38 -14.32 -17.69
CA ARG A 22 2.59 -15.14 -17.43
C ARG A 22 3.87 -14.27 -17.30
N GLY A 23 4.92 -14.80 -16.66
CA GLY A 23 6.25 -14.15 -16.61
C GLY A 23 6.72 -13.62 -15.25
N LEU A 24 5.91 -13.71 -14.18
CA LEU A 24 6.40 -13.40 -12.83
C LEU A 24 7.17 -14.57 -12.22
N THR A 25 8.37 -14.30 -11.73
CA THR A 25 9.13 -15.25 -10.91
C THR A 25 8.48 -15.41 -9.53
N LYS A 26 8.79 -16.50 -8.83
CA LYS A 26 8.34 -16.73 -7.45
C LYS A 26 8.78 -15.58 -6.52
N HIS A 27 9.97 -15.03 -6.73
CA HIS A 27 10.48 -13.90 -5.96
C HIS A 27 9.66 -12.63 -6.18
N GLN A 28 9.40 -12.26 -7.44
CA GLN A 28 8.57 -11.11 -7.78
C GLN A 28 7.16 -11.25 -7.20
N LEU A 29 6.56 -12.44 -7.30
CA LEU A 29 5.24 -12.69 -6.72
C LEU A 29 5.22 -12.53 -5.20
N LYS A 30 6.27 -12.99 -4.50
CA LYS A 30 6.41 -12.82 -3.05
C LYS A 30 6.50 -11.34 -2.68
N VAL A 31 7.30 -10.55 -3.40
CA VAL A 31 7.45 -9.11 -3.16
C VAL A 31 6.13 -8.37 -3.44
N LEU A 32 5.49 -8.62 -4.58
CA LEU A 32 4.21 -7.99 -4.94
C LEU A 32 3.14 -8.28 -3.88
N ARG A 33 3.03 -9.52 -3.41
CA ARG A 33 2.11 -9.88 -2.31
C ARG A 33 2.45 -9.19 -0.99
N ALA A 34 3.73 -9.04 -0.64
CA ALA A 34 4.09 -8.30 0.56
C ALA A 34 3.71 -6.81 0.45
N LEU A 35 3.89 -6.22 -0.73
CA LEU A 35 3.55 -4.81 -0.98
C LEU A 35 2.05 -4.52 -1.01
N THR A 36 1.17 -5.53 -1.16
CA THR A 36 -0.28 -5.30 -1.02
C THR A 36 -0.72 -4.98 0.41
N SER A 37 0.16 -5.09 1.41
CA SER A 37 -0.13 -4.66 2.79
C SER A 37 0.14 -3.16 3.03
N CYS A 38 0.86 -2.48 2.12
CA CYS A 38 1.24 -1.09 2.36
C CYS A 38 -0.01 -0.18 2.44
N ARG A 39 0.02 0.77 3.38
CA ARG A 39 -1.00 1.83 3.59
C ARG A 39 -2.41 1.30 3.88
N THR A 40 -2.50 0.12 4.49
CA THR A 40 -3.77 -0.46 4.92
C THR A 40 -3.94 -0.42 6.44
N PRO A 41 -5.18 -0.49 6.96
CA PRO A 41 -5.44 -0.51 8.41
C PRO A 41 -4.74 -1.66 9.15
N GLN A 42 -4.44 -2.76 8.47
CA GLN A 42 -3.71 -3.92 9.01
C GLN A 42 -2.33 -3.54 9.57
N LEU A 43 -1.71 -2.48 9.04
CA LEU A 43 -0.42 -1.98 9.54
C LEU A 43 -0.56 -0.83 10.53
N GLY A 44 -1.79 -0.48 10.91
CA GLY A 44 -2.08 0.69 11.73
C GLY A 44 -1.90 2.02 10.99
N GLY A 45 -2.01 3.10 11.75
CA GLY A 45 -1.91 4.45 11.24
C GLY A 45 -1.62 5.46 12.34
N SER A 46 -1.36 6.70 11.92
CA SER A 46 -1.11 7.82 12.80
C SER A 46 -2.09 8.94 12.48
N VAL A 47 -2.52 9.63 13.54
CA VAL A 47 -3.27 10.88 13.45
C VAL A 47 -2.26 12.02 13.46
N LEU A 48 -2.31 12.87 12.44
CA LEU A 48 -1.49 14.07 12.34
C LEU A 48 -2.41 15.27 12.50
N ALA A 49 -2.09 16.17 13.43
CA ALA A 49 -2.80 17.43 13.59
C ALA A 49 -1.90 18.58 13.13
N CYS A 50 -2.42 19.46 12.28
CA CYS A 50 -1.73 20.67 11.91
C CYS A 50 -1.79 21.67 13.07
N SER A 51 -0.62 22.11 13.55
CA SER A 51 -0.54 23.08 14.65
C SER A 51 -1.05 24.48 14.26
N SER A 52 -1.04 24.83 12.98
CA SER A 52 -1.42 26.16 12.50
C SER A 52 -2.91 26.33 12.23
N CYS A 53 -3.60 25.29 11.73
CA CYS A 53 -5.02 25.37 11.35
C CYS A 53 -5.92 24.32 12.03
N GLY A 54 -5.35 23.42 12.84
CA GLY A 54 -6.10 22.38 13.54
C GLY A 54 -6.60 21.23 12.67
N SER A 55 -6.26 21.19 11.37
CA SER A 55 -6.69 20.10 10.48
C SER A 55 -6.13 18.76 10.93
N VAL A 56 -6.97 17.72 10.90
CA VAL A 56 -6.60 16.36 11.31
C VAL A 56 -6.54 15.44 10.10
N HIS A 57 -5.42 14.73 9.96
CA HIS A 57 -5.18 13.80 8.87
C HIS A 57 -4.86 12.40 9.41
N TYR A 58 -5.51 11.39 8.83
CA TYR A 58 -5.25 9.98 9.15
C TYR A 58 -4.32 9.37 8.10
N VAL A 59 -3.13 8.97 8.53
CA VAL A 59 -2.09 8.40 7.67
C VAL A 59 -1.84 6.95 8.04
N MET A 60 -2.12 6.02 7.13
CA MET A 60 -1.82 4.60 7.33
C MET A 60 -0.32 4.35 7.20
N HIS A 61 0.24 3.43 7.97
CA HIS A 61 1.68 3.13 7.93
C HIS A 61 2.09 2.46 6.61
N SER A 62 3.33 2.68 6.20
CA SER A 62 3.95 1.91 5.12
C SER A 62 4.29 0.49 5.63
N CYS A 63 4.30 -0.48 4.73
CA CYS A 63 4.77 -1.86 4.96
C CYS A 63 6.26 -2.00 5.29
N ARG A 64 7.06 -0.91 5.18
CA ARG A 64 8.51 -0.89 5.44
C ARG A 64 9.32 -1.95 4.68
N ASN A 65 8.78 -2.49 3.59
CA ASN A 65 9.48 -3.41 2.71
C ASN A 65 10.51 -2.63 1.86
N ARG A 66 11.78 -3.06 1.88
CA ARG A 66 12.92 -2.41 1.21
C ARG A 66 13.64 -3.33 0.21
N HIS A 67 13.02 -4.46 -0.12
CA HIS A 67 13.52 -5.42 -1.10
C HIS A 67 13.30 -4.96 -2.54
#